data_AF-A0A175RAA1-F1
#
_entry.id   AF-A0A175RAA1-F1
#
_cell.length_a   1.000
_cell.length_b   1.000
_cell.length_c   1.000
_cell.angle_alpha   90.00
_cell.angle_beta   90.00
_cell.angle_gamma   90.00
#
_symmetry.space_group_name_H-M   'P 1'
#
loop_
_entity.id
_entity.type
_entity.pdbx_description
1 polymer ?
#
loop_
_entity_poly.entity_id
_entity_poly.type
_entity_poly.pdbx_seq_one_letter_code
_entity_poly.pdbx_strand_id
1 'polypeptide(L)'
;MTKTVDPELNALIHEVMEARLIKPGSPEHVVAARVAQEGLGALGSDERDLFETKVLPILAKPIREQLAIASIVQRGGYVPRKIDF
;
A
#
# COMPACT_ATOMS: atom_id res chain seq x y z
N MET A 1 -6.71 16.86 22.37
CA MET A 1 -5.33 16.42 22.11
C MET A 1 -5.21 16.13 20.63
N THR A 2 -4.51 16.98 19.87
CA THR A 2 -4.16 16.70 18.47
C THR A 2 -3.23 15.49 18.48
N LYS A 3 -3.74 14.32 18.08
CA LYS A 3 -2.90 13.14 17.85
C LYS A 3 -1.97 13.51 16.70
N THR A 4 -0.71 13.80 17.01
CA THR A 4 0.30 14.08 16.00
C THR A 4 0.43 12.82 15.14
N VAL A 5 0.00 12.91 13.89
CA VAL A 5 0.21 11.82 12.94
C VAL A 5 1.70 11.72 12.71
N ASP A 6 2.22 10.49 12.74
CA ASP A 6 3.62 10.22 12.42
C ASP A 6 3.91 10.69 10.99
N PRO A 7 4.79 11.69 10.80
CA PRO A 7 5.05 12.28 9.48
C PRO A 7 5.75 11.29 8.53
N GLU A 8 6.53 10.34 9.05
CA GLU A 8 7.20 9.32 8.24
C GLU A 8 6.17 8.31 7.71
N LEU A 9 5.27 7.86 8.59
CA LEU A 9 4.16 6.98 8.18
C LEU A 9 3.23 7.66 7.18
N ASN A 10 2.91 8.95 7.40
CA ASN A 10 2.11 9.74 6.46
C ASN A 10 2.79 9.78 5.08
N ALA A 11 4.07 10.16 5.02
CA ALA A 11 4.80 10.25 3.76
C ALA A 11 4.83 8.90 3.02
N LEU A 12 5.13 7.81 3.74
CA LEU A 12 5.17 6.47 3.17
C LEU A 12 3.83 6.04 2.58
N ILE A 13 2.72 6.30 3.28
CA ILE A 13 1.38 6.00 2.79
C ILE A 13 1.08 6.81 1.51
N HIS A 14 1.43 8.09 1.49
CA HIS A 14 1.26 8.94 0.30
C HIS A 14 2.04 8.41 -0.89
N GLU A 15 3.32 8.06 -0.72
CA GLU A 15 4.14 7.49 -1.80
C GLU A 15 3.54 6.20 -2.37
N VAL A 16 3.06 5.29 -1.51
CA VAL A 16 2.44 4.02 -1.91
C VAL A 16 1.10 4.24 -2.66
N MET A 17 0.31 5.22 -2.23
CA MET A 17 -0.94 5.59 -2.90
C MET A 17 -0.69 6.25 -4.27
N GLU A 18 0.27 7.17 -4.36
CA GLU A 18 0.67 7.81 -5.62
C GLU A 18 1.24 6.79 -6.62
N ALA A 19 2.02 5.83 -6.13
CA ALA A 19 2.52 4.70 -6.89
C ALA A 19 1.43 3.70 -7.34
N ARG A 20 0.18 3.90 -6.93
CA ARG A 20 -0.98 3.01 -7.19
C ARG A 20 -0.74 1.57 -6.76
N LEU A 21 0.10 1.37 -5.73
CA LEU A 21 0.35 0.06 -5.13
C LEU A 21 -0.85 -0.41 -4.30
N ILE A 22 -1.68 0.53 -3.86
CA ILE A 22 -3.02 0.27 -3.32
C ILE A 22 -4.04 0.75 -4.35
N LYS A 23 -5.05 -0.09 -4.63
CA LYS A 23 -6.08 0.22 -5.63
C LYS A 23 -6.92 1.43 -5.19
N PRO A 24 -7.04 2.49 -6.01
CA PRO A 24 -7.88 3.64 -5.68
C PRO A 24 -9.33 3.24 -5.39
N GLY A 25 -9.89 3.77 -4.30
CA GLY A 25 -11.26 3.49 -3.86
C GLY A 25 -11.48 2.11 -3.24
N SER A 26 -10.44 1.31 -3.06
CA SER A 26 -10.57 0.04 -2.31
C SER A 26 -10.67 0.31 -0.79
N PRO A 27 -11.17 -0.65 0.00
CA PRO A 27 -11.19 -0.54 1.46
C PRO A 27 -9.80 -0.24 2.05
N GLU A 28 -8.75 -0.87 1.50
CA GLU A 28 -7.36 -0.64 1.91
C GLU A 28 -6.92 0.80 1.65
N HIS A 29 -7.33 1.38 0.51
CA HIS A 29 -7.04 2.78 0.19
C HIS A 29 -7.71 3.74 1.17
N VAL A 30 -8.97 3.47 1.54
CA VAL A 30 -9.71 4.29 2.51
C VAL A 30 -9.04 4.22 3.88
N VAL A 31 -8.69 3.00 4.34
CA VAL A 31 -8.01 2.81 5.63
C VAL A 31 -6.62 3.43 5.63
N ALA A 32 -5.82 3.26 4.57
CA ALA A 32 -4.51 3.90 4.45
C ALA A 32 -4.62 5.44 4.50
N ALA A 33 -5.54 6.02 3.73
CA ALA A 33 -5.79 7.46 3.74
C ALA A 33 -6.19 7.97 5.13
N ARG A 34 -7.03 7.21 5.84
CA ARG A 34 -7.44 7.54 7.21
C ARG A 34 -6.26 7.50 8.18
N VAL A 35 -5.38 6.51 8.08
CA VAL A 35 -4.15 6.46 8.89
C VAL A 35 -3.23 7.63 8.60
N ALA A 36 -3.09 8.04 7.33
CA ALA A 36 -2.29 9.20 6.97
C ALA A 36 -2.88 10.52 7.51
N GLN A 37 -4.19 10.63 7.70
CA GLN A 37 -4.84 11.87 8.16
C GLN A 37 -5.05 11.92 9.68
N GLU A 38 -5.38 10.79 10.30
CA GLU A 38 -5.86 10.70 11.69
C GLU A 38 -4.96 9.82 12.58
N GLY A 39 -4.02 9.08 11.98
CA GLY A 39 -3.14 8.13 12.65
C GLY A 39 -3.79 6.78 12.95
N LEU A 40 -2.97 5.79 13.30
CA LEU A 40 -3.42 4.41 13.62
C LEU A 40 -4.44 4.35 14.77
N GLY A 41 -4.37 5.31 15.69
CA GLY A 41 -5.27 5.37 16.84
C GLY A 41 -6.69 5.82 16.50
N ALA A 42 -7.02 6.10 15.24
CA ALA A 42 -8.36 6.44 14.78
C ALA A 42 -9.11 5.24 14.16
N LEU A 43 -8.40 4.14 13.89
CA LEU A 43 -8.99 2.94 13.29
C LEU A 43 -9.83 2.16 14.30
N GLY A 44 -11.00 1.70 13.86
CA GLY A 44 -11.75 0.64 14.53
C GLY A 44 -11.06 -0.73 14.42
N SER A 45 -11.63 -1.75 15.07
CA SER A 45 -11.06 -3.11 15.09
C SER A 45 -10.91 -3.70 13.69
N ASP A 46 -11.96 -3.64 12.88
CA ASP A 46 -11.96 -4.22 11.52
C ASP A 46 -11.04 -3.44 10.56
N GLU A 47 -10.99 -2.12 10.71
CA GLU A 47 -10.07 -1.28 9.93
C GLU A 47 -8.62 -1.55 10.31
N ARG A 48 -8.35 -1.82 11.59
CA ARG A 48 -7.02 -2.18 12.07
C ARG A 48 -6.59 -3.54 11.53
N ASP A 49 -7.46 -4.54 11.56
CA ASP A 49 -7.18 -5.85 10.95
C ASP A 49 -6.90 -5.72 9.45
N LEU A 50 -7.70 -4.92 8.73
CA LEU A 50 -7.46 -4.64 7.32
C LEU A 50 -6.11 -3.93 7.10
N PHE A 51 -5.77 -2.95 7.94
CA PHE A 51 -4.50 -2.25 7.86
C PHE A 51 -3.33 -3.22 8.07
N GLU A 52 -3.36 -4.02 9.13
CA GLU A 52 -2.27 -4.94 9.48
C GLU A 52 -2.10 -6.06 8.45
N THR A 53 -3.21 -6.59 7.91
CA THR A 53 -3.17 -7.74 6.99
C THR A 53 -2.98 -7.36 5.52
N LYS A 54 -3.41 -6.16 5.09
CA LYS A 54 -3.40 -5.75 3.67
C LYS A 54 -2.54 -4.54 3.37
N VAL A 55 -2.52 -3.54 4.26
CA VAL A 55 -1.81 -2.26 4.01
C VAL A 55 -0.36 -2.35 4.48
N LEU A 56 -0.15 -2.79 5.73
CA LEU A 56 1.17 -2.86 6.35
C LEU A 56 2.18 -3.70 5.56
N PRO A 57 1.83 -4.86 4.95
CA PRO A 57 2.78 -5.62 4.12
C PRO A 57 3.23 -4.87 2.87
N ILE A 58 2.43 -3.92 2.37
CA ILE A 58 2.80 -3.04 1.26
C ILE A 58 3.77 -1.98 1.78
N LEU A 59 3.48 -1.33 2.90
CA LEU A 59 4.34 -0.32 3.52
C LEU A 59 5.71 -0.90 3.96
N ALA A 60 5.73 -2.14 4.42
CA ALA A 60 6.95 -2.79 4.94
C ALA A 60 7.96 -3.22 3.86
N LYS A 61 7.58 -3.15 2.58
CA LYS A 61 8.45 -3.52 1.46
C LYS A 61 9.08 -2.25 0.85
N PRO A 62 10.34 -2.31 0.38
CA PRO A 62 10.93 -1.19 -0.34
C PRO A 62 10.13 -0.83 -1.60
N ILE A 63 9.69 0.43 -1.72
CA ILE A 63 8.85 0.90 -2.83
C ILE A 63 9.49 0.62 -4.21
N ARG A 64 10.82 0.74 -4.33
CA ARG A 64 11.52 0.49 -5.60
C ARG A 64 11.34 -0.95 -6.09
N GLU A 65 11.38 -1.92 -5.18
CA GLU A 65 11.17 -3.33 -5.52
C GLU A 65 9.73 -3.58 -5.95
N GLN A 66 8.77 -2.95 -5.26
CA GLN A 66 7.35 -3.06 -5.57
C GLN A 66 7.01 -2.47 -6.93
N LEU A 67 7.54 -1.29 -7.25
CA LEU A 67 7.38 -0.65 -8.55
C LEU A 67 7.98 -1.51 -9.68
N ALA A 68 9.14 -2.14 -9.45
CA ALA A 68 9.75 -3.04 -10.42
C ALA A 68 8.85 -4.27 -10.67
N ILE A 69 8.31 -4.90 -9.62
CA ILE A 69 7.38 -6.03 -9.73
C ILE A 69 6.09 -5.60 -10.44
N ALA A 70 5.48 -4.49 -10.04
CA ALA A 70 4.26 -3.97 -10.66
C ALA A 70 4.47 -3.67 -12.15
N SER A 71 5.62 -3.08 -12.50
CA SER A 71 6.00 -2.82 -13.89
C SER A 71 6.18 -4.11 -14.70
N ILE A 72 6.75 -5.16 -14.11
CA ILE A 72 6.88 -6.48 -14.75
C ILE A 72 5.50 -7.10 -14.97
N VAL A 73 4.61 -7.08 -13.97
CA VAL A 73 3.25 -7.63 -14.09
C VAL A 73 2.44 -6.88 -15.16
N GLN A 74 2.53 -5.55 -15.18
CA GLN A 74 1.84 -4.71 -16.16
C GLN A 74 2.35 -4.95 -17.59
N ARG A 75 3.65 -5.17 -17.77
CA ARG A 75 4.26 -5.56 -19.06
C ARG A 75 4.01 -7.04 -19.40
N GLY A 76 3.87 -7.87 -18.37
CA GLY A 76 3.73 -9.33 -18.40
C GLY A 76 2.35 -9.85 -18.77
N GLY A 77 1.44 -9.00 -19.27
CA GLY A 77 0.35 -9.47 -20.14
C GLY A 77 0.86 -10.30 -21.33
N TYR A 78 2.17 -10.22 -21.63
CA TYR A 78 2.91 -11.23 -22.39
C TYR A 78 3.90 -11.96 -21.49
N VAL A 79 3.51 -13.14 -21.00
CA VAL A 79 4.45 -14.18 -20.55
C VAL A 79 4.68 -15.09 -21.75
N PRO A 80 5.86 -15.08 -22.41
CA PRO A 80 6.20 -16.17 -23.31
C PRO A 80 6.25 -17.45 -22.46
N ARG A 81 5.29 -18.36 -22.67
CA ARG A 81 5.37 -19.70 -22.06
C ARG A 81 6.66 -20.34 -22.54
N LYS A 82 7.45 -20.82 -21.57
CA LYS A 82 8.64 -21.68 -21.64
C LYS A 82 9.16 -21.96 -23.05
N ILE A 83 10.41 -21.54 -23.29
CA ILE A 83 11.25 -22.20 -24.29
C ILE A 83 11.61 -23.57 -23.69
N ASP A 84 11.01 -24.63 -24.22
CA ASP A 84 11.51 -26.00 -24.02
C ASP A 84 12.75 -26.17 -24.92
N PHE A 85 13.82 -26.72 -24.34
CA PHE A 85 15.07 -27.05 -25.03
C PHE A 85 14.95 -28.33 -25.86
#